data_AF-A0A2H1JQH0-F1
#
_entry.id   AF-A0A2H1JQH0-F1
#
_cell.length_a   1.000
_cell.length_b   1.000
_cell.length_c   1.000
_cell.angle_alpha   90.00
_cell.angle_beta   90.00
_cell.angle_gamma   90.00
#
_symmetry.space_group_name_H-M   'P 1'
#
loop_
_entity.id
_entity.type
_entity.pdbx_description
1 polymer ?
#
loop_
_entity_poly.entity_id
_entity_poly.type
_entity_poly.pdbx_seq_one_letter_code
_entity_poly.pdbx_strand_id
1 'polypeptide(L)'
;MDKIDFKRSLPSFRAKQGRFDLIEVPESQYLMIDGQGGHVDGVMDTVRAKGSAPRLGEIRFDALREGTCVQTLHIGPFDDEGPALERMHTDDVPEAGMATAGKLHEIYLSDVRRTAPEKLRTILRQPVAPQDRQG
;
A
#
# COMPACT_ATOMS: atom_id res chain seq x y z
N MET A 1 -13.46 -8.26 -24.75
CA MET A 1 -12.85 -8.22 -23.41
C MET A 1 -13.11 -6.84 -22.87
N ASP A 2 -14.06 -6.69 -21.95
CA ASP A 2 -14.34 -5.38 -21.38
C ASP A 2 -13.15 -4.91 -20.53
N LYS A 3 -12.78 -3.64 -20.68
CA LYS A 3 -11.65 -3.05 -19.96
C LYS A 3 -12.06 -2.83 -18.51
N ILE A 4 -11.60 -3.72 -17.63
CA ILE A 4 -11.80 -3.56 -16.18
C ILE A 4 -10.88 -2.45 -15.67
N ASP A 5 -11.45 -1.41 -15.07
CA ASP A 5 -10.73 -0.37 -14.33
C ASP A 5 -10.87 -0.64 -12.83
N PHE A 6 -9.90 -1.38 -12.28
CA PHE A 6 -9.88 -1.76 -10.87
C PHE A 6 -9.93 -0.56 -9.91
N LYS A 7 -9.34 0.59 -10.29
CA LYS A 7 -9.36 1.80 -9.46
C LYS A 7 -10.78 2.38 -9.32
N ARG A 8 -11.62 2.19 -10.33
CA ARG A 8 -13.02 2.62 -10.33
C ARG A 8 -13.95 1.57 -9.72
N SER A 9 -13.68 0.29 -9.97
CA SER A 9 -14.59 -0.80 -9.63
C SER A 9 -14.41 -1.34 -8.21
N LEU A 10 -13.23 -1.20 -7.59
CA LEU A 10 -12.97 -1.75 -6.26
C LEU A 10 -12.98 -0.66 -5.19
N PRO A 11 -13.90 -0.75 -4.19
CA PRO A 11 -13.94 0.19 -3.06
C PRO A 11 -12.63 0.28 -2.28
N SER A 12 -11.84 -0.81 -2.23
CA SER A 12 -10.54 -0.84 -1.55
C SER A 12 -9.53 0.16 -2.14
N PHE A 13 -9.67 0.56 -3.41
CA PHE A 13 -8.82 1.58 -4.04
C PHE A 13 -9.33 3.02 -3.84
N ARG A 14 -10.27 3.24 -2.91
CA ARG A 14 -10.79 4.56 -2.55
C ARG A 14 -10.48 4.87 -1.10
N ALA A 15 -9.71 5.92 -0.86
CA ALA A 15 -9.47 6.50 0.46
C ALA A 15 -9.58 8.02 0.39
N LYS A 16 -9.80 8.67 1.54
CA LYS A 16 -9.85 10.14 1.66
C LYS A 16 -8.71 10.62 2.57
N GLN A 17 -8.17 11.78 2.24
CA GLN A 17 -7.10 12.37 3.05
C GLN A 17 -7.64 12.75 4.42
N GLY A 18 -6.87 12.43 5.47
CA GLY A 18 -7.23 12.70 6.86
C GLY A 18 -8.38 11.86 7.40
N ARG A 19 -8.82 10.82 6.68
CA ARG A 19 -9.85 9.88 7.15
C ARG A 19 -9.33 8.45 7.08
N PHE A 20 -9.52 7.74 8.18
CA PHE A 20 -9.07 6.38 8.36
C PHE A 20 -10.30 5.49 8.32
N ASP A 21 -10.41 4.76 7.22
CA ASP A 21 -11.56 3.90 6.95
C ASP A 21 -11.18 2.44 7.28
N LEU A 22 -11.96 1.79 8.15
CA LEU A 22 -11.91 0.34 8.33
C LEU A 22 -12.65 -0.32 7.15
N ILE A 23 -11.95 -1.14 6.39
CA ILE A 23 -12.46 -1.78 5.18
C ILE A 23 -12.17 -3.28 5.16
N GLU A 24 -12.96 -4.02 4.39
CA GLU A 24 -12.65 -5.39 4.03
C GLU A 24 -12.03 -5.42 2.63
N VAL A 25 -10.82 -5.97 2.53
CA VAL A 25 -10.10 -6.11 1.26
C VAL A 25 -10.29 -7.54 0.75
N PRO A 26 -10.94 -7.73 -0.42
CA PRO A 26 -11.12 -9.05 -0.98
C PRO A 26 -9.76 -9.64 -1.38
N GLU A 27 -9.65 -10.96 -1.24
CA GLU A 27 -8.56 -11.71 -1.85
C GLU A 27 -8.46 -11.34 -3.34
N SER A 28 -7.26 -10.96 -3.76
CA SER A 28 -6.98 -10.55 -5.13
C SER A 28 -5.68 -11.17 -5.63
N GLN A 29 -5.59 -11.38 -6.95
CA GLN A 29 -4.41 -11.95 -7.59
C GLN A 29 -3.43 -10.84 -7.97
N TYR A 30 -2.16 -11.01 -7.63
CA TYR A 30 -1.10 -10.03 -7.91
C TYR A 30 0.09 -10.68 -8.60
N LEU A 31 0.78 -9.89 -9.41
CA LEU A 31 2.17 -10.15 -9.74
C LEU A 31 3.02 -9.58 -8.60
N MET A 32 3.81 -10.44 -7.97
CA MET A 32 4.63 -10.09 -6.82
C MET A 32 6.09 -10.39 -7.09
N ILE A 33 6.95 -9.60 -6.49
CA ILE A 33 8.39 -9.85 -6.42
C ILE A 33 8.85 -9.45 -5.02
N ASP A 34 9.52 -10.37 -4.33
CA ASP A 34 9.95 -10.12 -2.95
C ASP A 34 11.26 -9.32 -2.96
N GLY A 35 11.33 -8.20 -2.24
CA GLY A 35 12.55 -7.40 -2.11
C GLY A 35 13.34 -7.73 -0.83
N GLN A 36 14.66 -7.58 -0.87
CA GLN A 36 15.50 -7.46 0.33
C GLN A 36 16.11 -6.05 0.35
N GLY A 37 16.11 -5.43 1.54
CA GLY A 37 16.40 -4.00 1.72
C GLY A 37 17.69 -3.53 1.04
N GLY A 38 17.52 -2.56 0.15
CA GLY A 38 18.53 -1.72 -0.50
C GLY A 38 17.80 -0.52 -1.10
N HIS A 39 18.46 0.65 -1.21
CA HIS A 39 17.84 1.85 -1.80
C HIS A 39 17.22 1.51 -3.17
N VAL A 40 15.89 1.53 -3.26
CA VAL A 40 15.14 1.13 -4.45
C VAL A 40 15.55 1.96 -5.67
N ASP A 41 15.90 3.23 -5.44
CA ASP A 41 16.37 4.14 -6.48
C ASP A 41 17.66 3.67 -7.16
N GLY A 42 18.66 3.23 -6.39
CA GLY A 42 19.93 2.73 -6.94
C GLY A 42 19.78 1.43 -7.73
N VAL A 43 18.81 0.58 -7.35
CA VAL A 43 18.46 -0.62 -8.10
C VAL A 43 17.78 -0.27 -9.42
N MET A 44 16.85 0.69 -9.41
CA MET A 44 16.11 1.12 -10.60
C MET A 44 17.03 1.76 -11.66
N ASP A 45 17.98 2.59 -11.25
CA ASP A 45 18.95 3.20 -12.17
C ASP A 45 19.86 2.15 -12.82
N THR A 46 20.29 1.16 -12.04
CA THR A 46 21.12 0.06 -12.54
C THR A 46 20.39 -0.82 -13.56
N VAL A 47 19.11 -1.15 -13.30
CA VAL A 47 18.26 -1.93 -14.22
C VAL A 47 18.01 -1.15 -15.52
N ARG A 48 17.71 0.15 -15.42
CA ARG A 48 17.49 1.02 -16.59
C ARG A 48 18.73 1.13 -17.46
N ALA A 49 19.91 1.29 -16.85
CA ALA A 49 21.16 1.40 -17.58
C ALA A 49 21.57 0.09 -18.30
N LYS A 50 21.29 -1.08 -17.70
CA LYS A 50 21.70 -2.39 -18.24
C LYS A 50 20.73 -2.97 -19.27
N GLY A 51 19.50 -2.46 -19.36
CA GLY A 51 18.48 -2.95 -20.28
C GLY A 51 18.04 -4.41 -20.03
N SER A 52 18.45 -5.00 -18.89
CA SER A 52 18.11 -6.36 -18.50
C SER A 52 17.21 -6.34 -17.28
N ALA A 53 16.27 -7.29 -17.22
CA ALA A 53 15.42 -7.53 -16.05
C ALA A 53 15.90 -8.78 -15.32
N PRO A 54 17.02 -8.72 -14.57
CA PRO A 54 17.67 -9.90 -13.99
C PRO A 54 16.78 -10.69 -13.05
N ARG A 55 15.75 -10.05 -12.49
CA ARG A 55 14.80 -10.63 -11.53
C ARG A 55 13.45 -10.99 -12.14
N LEU A 56 13.33 -10.98 -13.48
CA LEU A 56 12.06 -11.30 -14.15
C LEU A 56 11.54 -12.70 -13.79
N GLY A 57 12.46 -13.67 -13.62
CA GLY A 57 12.12 -15.03 -13.20
C GLY A 57 11.68 -15.18 -11.74
N GLU A 58 11.83 -14.13 -10.92
CA GLU A 58 11.38 -14.11 -9.52
C GLU A 58 9.94 -13.57 -9.39
N ILE A 59 9.36 -13.05 -10.47
CA ILE A 59 7.97 -12.61 -10.46
C ILE A 59 7.07 -13.83 -10.32
N ARG A 60 6.23 -13.81 -9.28
CA ARG A 60 5.21 -14.83 -9.03
C ARG A 60 3.81 -14.24 -9.22
N PHE A 61 2.89 -15.07 -9.69
CA PHE A 61 1.46 -14.75 -9.75
C PHE A 61 0.76 -15.51 -8.63
N ASP A 62 0.25 -14.78 -7.63
CA ASP A 62 -0.25 -15.38 -6.39
C ASP A 62 -1.39 -14.55 -5.76
N ALA A 63 -2.14 -15.19 -4.87
CA ALA A 63 -3.20 -14.54 -4.11
C ALA A 63 -2.64 -13.74 -2.94
N LEU A 64 -3.06 -12.48 -2.78
CA LEU A 64 -2.88 -11.73 -1.54
C LEU A 64 -4.18 -11.68 -0.75
N ARG A 65 -4.11 -12.06 0.52
CA ARG A 65 -5.22 -12.04 1.48
C ARG A 65 -4.90 -11.03 2.57
N GLU A 66 -5.35 -9.79 2.39
CA GLU A 66 -5.18 -8.76 3.42
C GLU A 66 -6.31 -8.80 4.46
N GLY A 67 -7.55 -9.07 4.03
CA GLY A 67 -8.71 -9.12 4.92
C GLY A 67 -9.09 -7.74 5.45
N THR A 68 -9.35 -7.65 6.75
CA THR A 68 -9.71 -6.39 7.41
C THR A 68 -8.50 -5.46 7.50
N CYS A 69 -8.66 -4.22 7.04
CA CYS A 69 -7.60 -3.22 7.02
C CYS A 69 -8.12 -1.85 7.45
N VAL A 70 -7.24 -1.04 8.04
CA VAL A 70 -7.41 0.41 8.14
C VAL A 70 -6.66 1.05 6.97
N GLN A 71 -7.26 2.02 6.28
CA GLN A 71 -6.58 2.77 5.23
C GLN A 71 -6.88 4.27 5.22
N THR A 72 -5.94 5.06 4.73
CA THR A 72 -6.05 6.51 4.52
C THR A 72 -5.38 6.91 3.19
N LEU A 73 -5.70 8.10 2.68
CA LEU A 73 -5.00 8.66 1.51
C LEU A 73 -3.93 9.65 1.99
N HIS A 74 -2.67 9.37 1.69
CA HIS A 74 -1.59 10.35 1.76
C HIS A 74 -1.55 11.19 0.49
N ILE A 75 -1.33 12.50 0.65
CA ILE A 75 -1.05 13.42 -0.45
C ILE A 75 0.22 14.19 -0.11
N GLY A 76 1.28 13.95 -0.89
CA GLY A 76 2.58 14.55 -0.67
C GLY A 76 3.74 13.56 -0.97
N PRO A 77 4.98 13.99 -0.71
CA PRO A 77 6.17 13.15 -0.84
C PRO A 77 6.10 11.90 0.04
N PHE A 78 6.77 10.82 -0.36
CA PHE A 78 6.82 9.57 0.41
C PHE A 78 7.50 9.73 1.78
N ASP A 79 8.52 10.58 1.85
CA ASP A 79 9.23 10.88 3.11
C ASP A 79 8.32 11.56 4.16
N ASP A 80 7.19 12.13 3.73
CA ASP A 80 6.21 12.81 4.58
C ASP A 80 5.05 11.90 5.02
N GLU A 81 5.10 10.59 4.74
CA GLU A 81 4.05 9.64 5.13
C GLU A 81 4.05 9.34 6.64
N GLY A 82 5.19 9.59 7.31
CA GLY A 82 5.41 9.27 8.73
C GLY A 82 4.31 9.72 9.69
N PRO A 83 3.88 10.99 9.69
CA PRO A 83 2.81 11.46 10.57
C PRO A 83 1.46 10.76 10.36
N ALA A 84 1.13 10.39 9.12
CA ALA A 84 -0.11 9.68 8.82
C ALA A 84 -0.06 8.23 9.32
N LEU A 85 1.10 7.58 9.21
CA LEU A 85 1.34 6.23 9.73
C LEU A 85 1.35 6.20 11.26
N GLU A 86 2.01 7.17 11.90
CA GLU A 86 2.03 7.28 13.36
C GLU A 86 0.61 7.40 13.91
N ARG A 87 -0.17 8.38 13.41
CA ARG A 87 -1.58 8.54 13.79
C ARG A 87 -2.40 7.26 13.56
N MET A 88 -2.18 6.58 12.41
CA MET A 88 -2.85 5.32 12.11
C MET A 88 -2.64 4.30 13.24
N HIS A 89 -1.39 4.13 13.66
CA HIS A 89 -0.98 3.06 14.57
C HIS A 89 -1.23 3.41 16.04
N THR A 90 -1.11 4.68 16.42
CA THR A 90 -1.29 5.10 17.81
C THR A 90 -2.74 5.42 18.16
N ASP A 91 -3.53 5.89 17.18
CA ASP A 91 -4.87 6.43 17.44
C ASP A 91 -5.95 5.59 16.75
N ASP A 92 -6.03 5.62 15.42
CA ASP A 92 -7.20 5.09 14.70
C ASP A 92 -7.34 3.55 14.81
N VAL A 93 -6.22 2.81 14.77
CA VAL A 93 -6.24 1.34 14.90
C VAL A 93 -6.71 0.92 16.31
N PRO A 94 -6.12 1.42 17.41
CA PRO A 94 -6.62 1.14 18.76
C PRO A 94 -8.05 1.63 19.03
N GLU A 95 -8.42 2.83 18.57
CA GLU A 95 -9.78 3.37 18.74
C GLU A 95 -10.85 2.49 18.07
N ALA A 96 -10.49 1.80 16.98
CA ALA A 96 -11.36 0.82 16.33
C ALA A 96 -11.44 -0.54 17.08
N GLY A 97 -10.75 -0.70 18.21
CA GLY A 97 -10.66 -1.97 18.94
C GLY A 97 -9.82 -3.03 18.20
N MET A 98 -8.87 -2.57 17.38
CA MET A 98 -8.05 -3.41 16.53
C MET A 98 -6.56 -3.31 16.93
N ALA A 99 -5.77 -4.30 16.50
CA ALA A 99 -4.32 -4.30 16.56
C ALA A 99 -3.74 -4.44 15.15
N THR A 100 -2.53 -3.91 14.94
CA THR A 100 -1.83 -4.06 13.66
C THR A 100 -1.52 -5.53 13.39
N ALA A 101 -1.69 -5.94 12.14
CA ALA A 101 -1.37 -7.28 11.66
C ALA A 101 -0.67 -7.18 10.29
N GLY A 102 0.13 -8.18 9.94
CA GLY A 102 0.77 -8.23 8.62
C GLY A 102 1.72 -7.06 8.33
N LYS A 103 1.96 -6.80 7.04
CA LYS A 103 2.84 -5.73 6.55
C LYS A 103 2.01 -4.53 6.11
N LEU A 104 2.55 -3.31 6.29
CA LEU A 104 2.02 -2.11 5.66
C LEU A 104 1.99 -2.30 4.14
N HIS A 105 0.89 -1.91 3.51
CA HIS A 105 0.68 -1.95 2.08
C HIS A 105 0.48 -0.53 1.55
N GLU A 106 1.44 -0.06 0.77
CA GLU A 106 1.39 1.21 0.07
C GLU A 106 0.92 1.00 -1.37
N ILE A 107 -0.08 1.78 -1.81
CA ILE A 107 -0.60 1.74 -3.18
C ILE A 107 -0.38 3.11 -3.83
N TYR A 108 0.61 3.19 -4.71
CA TYR A 108 0.91 4.40 -5.47
C TYR A 108 -0.11 4.63 -6.58
N LEU A 109 -0.92 5.69 -6.45
CA LEU A 109 -1.96 6.03 -7.41
C LEU A 109 -1.46 6.96 -8.52
N SER A 110 -0.44 7.77 -8.22
CA SER A 110 0.21 8.74 -9.10
C SER A 110 1.48 8.18 -9.76
N ASP A 111 1.81 8.65 -10.97
CA ASP A 111 3.09 8.33 -11.62
C ASP A 111 4.14 9.33 -11.14
N VAL A 112 5.08 8.87 -10.31
CA VAL A 112 6.16 9.68 -9.71
C VAL A 112 7.02 10.43 -10.74
N ARG A 113 7.05 9.95 -11.99
CA ARG A 113 7.83 10.58 -13.06
C ARG A 113 7.10 11.77 -13.70
N ARG A 114 5.81 11.93 -13.41
CA ARG A 114 4.91 12.89 -14.08
C ARG A 114 4.19 13.83 -13.12
N THR A 115 4.13 13.48 -11.85
CA THR A 115 3.38 14.21 -10.83
C THR A 115 4.35 14.90 -9.88
N ALA A 116 4.11 16.19 -9.63
CA ALA A 116 4.91 16.95 -8.67
C ALA A 116 4.78 16.33 -7.26
N PRO A 117 5.86 16.31 -6.45
CA PRO A 117 5.90 15.61 -5.16
C PRO A 117 4.71 15.93 -4.24
N GLU A 118 4.32 17.20 -4.17
CA GLU A 118 3.22 17.70 -3.34
C GLU A 118 1.82 17.24 -3.80
N LYS A 119 1.72 16.59 -4.97
CA LYS A 119 0.48 16.05 -5.56
C LYS A 119 0.52 14.53 -5.70
N LEU A 120 1.58 13.87 -5.25
CA LEU A 120 1.62 12.42 -5.22
C LEU A 120 0.52 11.88 -4.30
N ARG A 121 -0.07 10.76 -4.69
CA ARG A 121 -1.20 10.15 -3.99
C ARG A 121 -0.86 8.70 -3.71
N THR A 122 -0.81 8.35 -2.43
CA THR A 122 -0.54 7.00 -1.94
C THR A 122 -1.68 6.59 -1.03
N ILE A 123 -2.28 5.42 -1.25
CA ILE A 123 -3.12 4.81 -0.20
C ILE A 123 -2.18 4.10 0.76
N LEU A 124 -2.24 4.48 2.02
CA LEU A 124 -1.57 3.77 3.12
C LEU A 124 -2.59 2.80 3.71
N ARG A 125 -2.28 1.51 3.71
CA ARG A 125 -3.15 0.46 4.21
C ARG A 125 -2.42 -0.42 5.20
N GLN A 126 -2.98 -0.55 6.40
CA GLN A 126 -2.49 -1.44 7.44
C GLN A 126 -3.49 -2.58 7.64
N PRO A 127 -3.11 -3.84 7.40
CA PRO A 127 -3.91 -4.97 7.84
C PRO A 127 -4.04 -4.97 9.37
N VAL A 128 -5.20 -5.37 9.86
CA VAL A 128 -5.52 -5.36 11.29
C VAL A 128 -6.27 -6.62 11.70
N ALA A 129 -6.18 -6.96 12.97
CA ALA A 129 -6.97 -8.01 13.60
C ALA A 129 -7.66 -7.46 14.86
N PRO A 130 -8.75 -8.07 15.35
CA PRO A 130 -9.34 -7.71 16.63
C PRO A 130 -8.27 -7.69 17.72
N GLN A 131 -8.22 -6.62 18.51
CA GLN A 131 -7.35 -6.59 19.67
C GLN A 131 -7.90 -7.59 20.68
N ASP A 132 -7.07 -8.55 21.12
CA ASP A 132 -7.47 -9.51 22.14
C ASP A 132 -7.92 -8.75 23.39
N ARG A 133 -9.24 -8.78 23.66
CA ARG A 133 -9.79 -8.24 24.89
C ARG A 133 -9.43 -9.20 26.01
N GLN A 134 -8.27 -9.02 26.63
CA GLN A 134 -8.05 -9.58 27.95
C GLN A 134 -9.13 -8.97 28.87
N GLY A 135 -10.04 -9.83 29.32
CA GLY A 135 -11.07 -9.50 30.29
C GLY A 135 -10.52 -9.32 31.70
#